data_AF-A0A183B778-F1
#
_entry.id   AF-A0A183B778-F1
#
_cell.length_a   1.000
_cell.length_b   1.000
_cell.length_c   1.000
_cell.angle_alpha   90.00
_cell.angle_beta   90.00
_cell.angle_gamma   90.00
#
_symmetry.space_group_name_H-M   'P 1'
#
loop_
_entity.id
_entity.type
_entity.pdbx_description
1 polymer ?
#
loop_
_entity_poly.entity_id
_entity_poly.type
_entity_poly.pdbx_seq_one_letter_code
_entity_poly.pdbx_strand_id
1 'polypeptide(L)'
;MDPVNQFLRYVAIKLFGIMLNKTNCTNLERDSLGFLFLTNPWNGILVELLQAGVFLNPLPNLSIHFVEFLVALLSTNNAVSLIWIEKHVLTKLMMVFVHHLDEYPTEIGNSIRVLARTLALCSNLDVLSNEDRLAVQVKLNTDLPPESTPSLLQLFKIFLNETIVDR
;
A
#
# COMPACT_ATOMS: atom_id res chain seq x y z
N MET A 1 17.34 3.54 11.33
CA MET A 1 17.64 2.47 10.35
C MET A 1 18.61 3.03 9.33
N ASP A 2 19.41 2.18 8.69
CA ASP A 2 20.30 2.59 7.60
C ASP A 2 19.48 3.16 6.40
N PRO A 3 19.74 4.41 5.96
CA PRO A 3 19.04 5.05 4.84
C PRO A 3 19.09 4.23 3.54
N VAL A 4 20.19 3.52 3.31
CA VAL A 4 20.34 2.65 2.12
C VAL A 4 19.32 1.51 2.17
N ASN A 5 19.20 0.85 3.32
CA ASN A 5 18.21 -0.20 3.52
C ASN A 5 16.76 0.30 3.36
N GLN A 6 16.44 1.51 3.81
CA GLN A 6 15.10 2.09 3.61
C GLN A 6 14.81 2.36 2.13
N PHE A 7 15.78 2.93 1.41
CA PHE A 7 15.65 3.19 -0.02
C PHE A 7 15.51 1.88 -0.82
N LEU A 8 16.32 0.86 -0.52
CA LEU A 8 16.23 -0.45 -1.19
C LEU A 8 14.87 -1.12 -0.95
N ARG A 9 14.33 -1.05 0.27
CA ARG A 9 12.98 -1.56 0.57
C ARG A 9 11.92 -0.85 -0.25
N TYR A 10 11.97 0.48 -0.31
CA TYR A 10 11.07 1.28 -1.12
C TYR A 10 11.12 0.86 -2.60
N VAL A 11 12.32 0.80 -3.19
CA VAL A 11 12.53 0.40 -4.59
C VAL A 11 11.98 -1.01 -4.84
N ALA A 12 12.26 -1.95 -3.94
CA ALA A 12 11.78 -3.33 -4.06
C ALA A 12 10.24 -3.42 -4.09
N ILE A 13 9.55 -2.68 -3.22
CA ILE A 13 8.08 -2.64 -3.18
C ILE A 13 7.52 -2.03 -4.48
N LYS A 14 8.11 -0.93 -4.97
CA LYS A 14 7.67 -0.32 -6.25
C LYS A 14 7.89 -1.25 -7.44
N LEU A 15 9.05 -1.90 -7.52
CA LEU A 15 9.34 -2.87 -8.58
C LEU A 15 8.39 -4.06 -8.52
N PHE A 16 8.10 -4.59 -7.33
CA PHE A 16 7.12 -5.64 -7.13
C PHE A 16 5.75 -5.23 -7.67
N GLY A 17 5.23 -4.06 -7.30
CA GLY A 17 3.96 -3.56 -7.81
C GLY A 17 3.93 -3.38 -9.34
N ILE A 18 5.03 -2.91 -9.94
CA ILE A 18 5.16 -2.78 -11.40
C ILE A 18 5.14 -4.16 -12.08
N MET A 19 5.88 -5.14 -11.56
CA MET A 19 5.88 -6.50 -12.10
C MET A 19 4.48 -7.12 -11.99
N LEU A 20 3.84 -6.96 -10.83
CA LEU A 20 2.49 -7.45 -10.58
C LEU A 20 1.50 -6.88 -11.60
N ASN A 21 1.49 -5.55 -11.80
CA ASN A 21 0.59 -4.93 -12.77
C ASN A 21 0.89 -5.30 -14.22
N LYS A 22 2.17 -5.47 -14.60
CA LYS A 22 2.54 -5.92 -15.95
C LYS A 22 2.14 -7.37 -16.24
N THR A 23 2.12 -8.22 -15.21
CA THR A 23 1.77 -9.64 -15.34
C THR A 23 0.27 -9.92 -15.17
N ASN A 24 -0.53 -8.89 -14.84
CA ASN A 24 -1.91 -9.06 -14.43
C ASN A 24 -2.88 -8.31 -15.36
N CYS A 25 -3.06 -8.85 -16.56
CA CYS A 25 -4.13 -8.42 -17.46
C CYS A 25 -5.39 -9.25 -17.18
N THR A 26 -6.22 -8.74 -16.27
CA THR A 26 -7.66 -9.00 -16.07
C THR A 26 -8.18 -10.43 -15.83
N ASN A 27 -7.41 -11.48 -16.09
CA ASN A 27 -7.79 -12.87 -15.77
C ASN A 27 -6.54 -13.65 -15.36
N LEU A 28 -6.33 -13.79 -14.06
CA LEU A 28 -5.26 -14.62 -13.52
C LEU A 28 -5.59 -16.10 -13.74
N GLU A 29 -5.06 -16.67 -14.80
CA GLU A 29 -4.95 -18.11 -14.92
C GLU A 29 -4.04 -18.64 -13.81
N ARG A 30 -4.34 -19.83 -13.26
CA ARG A 30 -3.58 -20.43 -12.15
C ARG A 30 -2.09 -20.58 -12.45
N ASP A 31 -1.72 -20.73 -13.72
CA ASP A 31 -0.34 -20.93 -14.16
C ASP A 31 0.34 -19.62 -14.62
N SER A 32 -0.35 -18.48 -14.52
CA SER A 32 0.21 -17.18 -14.90
C SER A 32 1.26 -16.70 -13.90
N LEU A 33 2.26 -15.95 -14.39
CA LEU A 33 3.26 -15.30 -13.53
C LEU A 33 2.61 -14.36 -12.51
N GLY A 34 1.54 -13.65 -12.89
CA GLY A 34 0.80 -12.79 -11.97
C GLY A 34 0.17 -13.58 -10.83
N PHE A 35 -0.33 -14.79 -11.10
CA PHE A 35 -0.93 -15.63 -10.08
C PHE A 35 0.14 -16.14 -9.12
N LEU A 36 1.28 -16.61 -9.65
CA LEU A 36 2.44 -17.01 -8.86
C LEU A 36 2.96 -15.88 -7.96
N PHE A 37 3.02 -14.63 -8.47
CA PHE A 37 3.42 -13.49 -7.65
C PHE A 37 2.41 -13.18 -6.56
N LEU A 38 1.10 -13.25 -6.84
CA LEU A 38 0.05 -12.97 -5.87
C LEU A 38 -0.07 -14.05 -4.81
N THR A 39 0.02 -15.33 -5.17
CA THR A 39 -0.10 -16.47 -4.24
C THR A 39 1.23 -16.89 -3.63
N ASN A 40 2.29 -16.09 -3.79
CA ASN A 40 3.58 -16.42 -3.21
C ASN A 40 3.50 -16.35 -1.67
N PRO A 41 3.86 -17.42 -0.92
CA PRO A 41 3.83 -17.41 0.54
C PRO A 41 4.74 -16.34 1.17
N TRP A 42 5.76 -15.87 0.44
CA TRP A 42 6.59 -14.75 0.88
C TRP A 42 5.78 -13.46 1.09
N ASN A 43 4.65 -13.29 0.41
CA ASN A 43 3.77 -12.13 0.62
C ASN A 43 3.17 -12.13 2.03
N GLY A 44 2.74 -13.29 2.54
CA GLY A 44 2.23 -13.40 3.92
C GLY A 44 3.29 -13.04 4.96
N ILE A 45 4.49 -13.60 4.79
CA ILE A 45 5.63 -13.29 5.67
C ILE A 45 5.97 -11.79 5.61
N LEU A 46 5.97 -11.18 4.42
CA LEU A 46 6.22 -9.75 4.27
C LEU A 46 5.12 -8.89 4.91
N VAL A 47 3.84 -9.26 4.77
CA VAL A 47 2.74 -8.58 5.47
C VAL A 47 2.99 -8.62 6.98
N GLU A 48 3.26 -9.79 7.54
CA GLU A 48 3.52 -9.94 8.97
C GLU A 48 4.74 -9.14 9.43
N LEU A 49 5.85 -9.17 8.68
CA LEU A 49 7.07 -8.43 9.02
C LEU A 49 6.90 -6.91 8.90
N LEU A 50 6.15 -6.44 7.90
CA LEU A 50 5.86 -5.02 7.70
C LEU A 50 4.80 -4.51 8.69
N GLN A 51 3.95 -5.40 9.20
CA GLN A 51 2.96 -5.13 10.23
C GLN A 51 3.53 -5.30 11.66
N ALA A 52 4.66 -5.99 11.84
CA ALA A 52 5.23 -6.31 13.14
C ALA A 52 5.40 -5.04 14.01
N GLY A 53 4.66 -5.00 15.12
CA GLY A 53 4.61 -3.85 16.04
C GLY A 53 3.33 -3.00 15.96
N VAL A 54 2.41 -3.34 15.07
CA VAL A 54 1.11 -2.67 14.91
C VAL A 54 0.02 -3.47 15.63
N PHE A 55 -0.04 -3.35 16.96
CA PHE A 55 -1.12 -3.93 17.77
C PHE A 55 -2.06 -2.83 18.31
N LEU A 56 -3.34 -2.93 17.92
CA LEU A 56 -4.56 -2.28 18.47
C LEU A 56 -4.69 -0.73 18.39
N ASN A 57 -5.95 -0.27 18.39
CA ASN A 57 -6.46 1.00 17.84
C ASN A 57 -5.97 2.31 18.52
N PRO A 58 -5.81 3.41 17.75
CA PRO A 58 -5.57 3.46 16.30
C PRO A 58 -4.15 2.95 15.98
N LEU A 59 -3.91 2.42 14.77
CA LEU A 59 -2.66 1.73 14.32
C LEU A 59 -1.39 2.60 14.57
N PRO A 60 -0.80 2.61 15.78
CA PRO A 60 0.00 3.76 16.21
C PRO A 60 1.39 3.78 15.55
N ASN A 61 1.80 2.64 14.98
CA ASN A 61 3.10 2.42 14.37
C ASN A 61 2.96 2.00 12.90
N LEU A 62 2.02 2.60 12.17
CA LEU A 62 1.83 2.24 10.76
C LEU A 62 3.08 2.56 9.93
N SER A 63 3.70 1.54 9.34
CA SER A 63 4.83 1.72 8.44
C SER A 63 4.37 2.18 7.06
N ILE A 64 5.04 3.18 6.48
CA ILE A 64 4.81 3.58 5.09
C ILE A 64 4.98 2.40 4.12
N HIS A 65 5.99 1.56 4.33
CA HIS A 65 6.28 0.41 3.48
C HIS A 65 5.16 -0.64 3.53
N PHE A 66 4.52 -0.80 4.68
CA PHE A 66 3.36 -1.67 4.79
C PHE A 66 2.21 -1.16 3.91
N VAL A 67 1.85 0.12 4.02
CA VAL A 67 0.78 0.72 3.23
C VAL A 67 1.08 0.64 1.73
N GLU A 68 2.32 0.95 1.32
CA GLU A 68 2.73 0.87 -0.08
C GLU A 68 2.71 -0.56 -0.63
N PHE A 69 3.05 -1.55 0.19
CA PHE A 69 2.96 -2.96 -0.20
C PHE A 69 1.51 -3.41 -0.37
N LEU A 70 0.61 -2.99 0.52
CA LEU A 70 -0.84 -3.22 0.35
C LEU A 70 -1.37 -2.60 -0.94
N VAL A 71 -0.99 -1.35 -1.25
CA VAL A 71 -1.36 -0.69 -2.52
C VAL A 71 -0.89 -1.53 -3.71
N ALA A 72 0.35 -2.03 -3.69
CA ALA A 72 0.86 -2.86 -4.77
C ALA A 72 0.00 -4.12 -4.98
N LEU A 73 -0.28 -4.87 -3.90
CA LEU A 73 -1.11 -6.08 -3.97
C LEU A 73 -2.53 -5.80 -4.49
N LEU A 74 -3.17 -4.77 -3.95
CA LEU A 74 -4.57 -4.44 -4.21
C LEU A 74 -4.78 -3.72 -5.55
N SER A 75 -3.75 -3.11 -6.14
CA SER A 75 -3.84 -2.43 -7.44
C SER A 75 -4.25 -3.36 -8.60
N THR A 76 -4.12 -4.66 -8.38
CA THR A 76 -4.58 -5.71 -9.29
C THR A 76 -6.10 -5.87 -9.37
N ASN A 77 -6.85 -5.35 -8.38
CA ASN A 77 -8.29 -5.59 -8.22
C ASN A 77 -8.69 -7.07 -8.26
N ASN A 78 -7.79 -7.96 -7.82
CA ASN A 78 -8.06 -9.40 -7.76
C ASN A 78 -8.21 -9.87 -6.32
N ALA A 79 -9.28 -10.63 -6.03
CA ALA A 79 -9.58 -11.14 -4.70
C ALA A 79 -8.49 -12.06 -4.12
N VAL A 80 -7.66 -12.69 -4.95
CA VAL A 80 -6.52 -13.49 -4.53
C VAL A 80 -5.52 -12.68 -3.69
N SER A 81 -5.42 -11.36 -3.92
CA SER A 81 -4.56 -10.48 -3.12
C SER A 81 -4.94 -10.43 -1.63
N LEU A 82 -6.20 -10.75 -1.29
CA LEU A 82 -6.70 -10.75 0.08
C LEU A 82 -6.30 -11.99 0.89
N ILE A 83 -5.72 -13.02 0.26
CA ILE A 83 -5.29 -14.25 0.98
C ILE A 83 -4.30 -13.92 2.10
N TRP A 84 -3.49 -12.87 1.93
CA TRP A 84 -2.45 -12.47 2.88
C TRP A 84 -2.88 -11.35 3.82
N ILE A 85 -4.01 -10.69 3.54
CA ILE A 85 -4.39 -9.46 4.22
C ILE A 85 -5.73 -9.69 4.92
N GLU A 86 -5.71 -9.62 6.24
CA GLU A 86 -6.96 -9.71 6.99
C GLU A 86 -7.87 -8.52 6.67
N LYS A 87 -9.14 -8.81 6.30
CA LYS A 87 -10.16 -7.81 5.98
C LYS A 87 -10.25 -6.71 7.04
N HIS A 88 -10.15 -7.08 8.31
CA HIS A 88 -10.22 -6.16 9.44
C HIS A 88 -9.10 -5.09 9.42
N VAL A 89 -7.91 -5.42 8.89
CA VAL A 89 -6.79 -4.49 8.77
C VAL A 89 -7.11 -3.42 7.73
N LEU A 90 -7.67 -3.83 6.59
CA LEU A 90 -8.09 -2.90 5.54
C LEU A 90 -9.23 -2.00 6.03
N THR A 91 -10.23 -2.55 6.73
CA THR A 91 -11.30 -1.74 7.34
C THR A 91 -10.73 -0.72 8.31
N LYS A 92 -9.79 -1.10 9.19
CA LYS A 92 -9.14 -0.16 10.12
C LYS A 92 -8.37 0.93 9.39
N LEU A 93 -7.63 0.61 8.33
CA LEU A 93 -6.92 1.60 7.52
C LEU A 93 -7.89 2.59 6.85
N MET A 94 -9.06 2.13 6.43
CA MET A 94 -10.10 3.01 5.91
C MET A 94 -10.70 3.89 7.01
N MET A 95 -10.86 3.39 8.23
CA MET A 95 -11.28 4.23 9.36
C MET A 95 -10.21 5.27 9.74
N VAL A 96 -8.93 4.91 9.64
CA VAL A 96 -7.82 5.89 9.77
C VAL A 96 -7.96 6.97 8.71
N PHE A 97 -8.17 6.60 7.45
CA PHE A 97 -8.38 7.57 6.37
C PHE A 97 -9.55 8.52 6.63
N VAL A 98 -10.68 8.00 7.13
CA VAL A 98 -11.88 8.81 7.37
C VAL A 98 -11.72 9.74 8.58
N HIS A 99 -11.19 9.22 9.70
CA HIS A 99 -11.28 9.86 11.01
C HIS A 99 -9.95 10.37 11.59
N HIS A 100 -8.82 9.74 11.25
CA HIS A 100 -7.55 9.92 11.96
C HIS A 100 -6.38 10.27 11.03
N LEU A 101 -6.63 10.63 9.77
CA LEU A 101 -5.57 10.83 8.78
C LEU A 101 -4.57 11.92 9.19
N ASP A 102 -5.07 12.96 9.86
CA ASP A 102 -4.29 14.12 10.31
C ASP A 102 -3.37 13.79 11.50
N GLU A 103 -3.51 12.60 12.09
CA GLU A 103 -2.64 12.11 13.17
C GLU A 103 -1.34 11.46 12.63
N TYR A 104 -1.24 11.25 11.31
CA TYR A 104 -0.09 10.60 10.68
C TYR A 104 0.79 11.58 9.90
N PRO A 105 2.11 11.32 9.80
CA PRO A 105 3.00 12.08 8.92
C PRO A 105 2.49 12.13 7.47
N THR A 106 2.73 13.24 6.78
CA THR A 106 2.23 13.52 5.42
C THR A 106 2.49 12.37 4.43
N GLU A 107 3.65 11.73 4.51
CA GLU A 107 4.06 10.63 3.62
C GLU A 107 3.21 9.37 3.80
N ILE A 108 2.93 9.01 5.06
CA ILE A 108 2.03 7.91 5.42
C ILE A 108 0.60 8.29 5.03
N GLY A 109 0.17 9.51 5.34
CA GLY A 109 -1.15 10.02 4.97
C GLY A 109 -1.39 9.96 3.46
N ASN A 110 -0.42 10.37 2.65
CA ASN A 110 -0.47 10.25 1.19
C ASN A 110 -0.60 8.79 0.73
N SER A 111 0.14 7.88 1.36
CA SER A 111 0.06 6.44 1.03
C SER A 111 -1.31 5.86 1.39
N ILE A 112 -1.89 6.26 2.52
CA ILE A 112 -3.25 5.88 2.94
C ILE A 112 -4.30 6.43 1.96
N ARG A 113 -4.15 7.67 1.49
CA ARG A 113 -5.02 8.25 0.44
C ARG A 113 -4.99 7.44 -0.84
N VAL A 114 -3.80 7.00 -1.26
CA VAL A 114 -3.63 6.15 -2.45
C VAL A 114 -4.29 4.79 -2.22
N LEU A 115 -4.13 4.20 -1.05
CA LEU A 115 -4.80 2.94 -0.67
C LEU A 115 -6.32 3.09 -0.70
N ALA A 116 -6.88 4.16 -0.13
CA ALA A 116 -8.31 4.41 -0.13
C ALA A 116 -8.87 4.54 -1.55
N ARG A 117 -8.18 5.27 -2.44
CA ARG A 117 -8.55 5.34 -3.86
C ARG A 117 -8.46 3.98 -4.55
N THR A 118 -7.41 3.22 -4.28
CA THR A 118 -7.21 1.89 -4.85
C THR A 118 -8.37 0.96 -4.46
N LEU A 119 -8.73 0.92 -3.17
CA LEU A 119 -9.85 0.13 -2.66
C LEU A 119 -11.21 0.61 -3.19
N ALA A 120 -11.43 1.91 -3.33
CA ALA A 120 -12.67 2.45 -3.89
C ALA A 120 -12.90 2.04 -5.35
N LEU A 121 -11.81 1.85 -6.11
CA LEU A 121 -11.86 1.33 -7.49
C LEU A 121 -11.99 -0.20 -7.55
N CYS A 122 -11.78 -0.89 -6.43
CA CYS A 122 -11.84 -2.35 -6.39
C CYS A 122 -13.27 -2.87 -6.21
N SER A 123 -13.95 -3.15 -7.31
CA SER A 123 -15.32 -3.72 -7.29
C SER A 123 -15.40 -5.13 -6.72
N ASN A 124 -14.30 -5.89 -6.74
CA ASN A 124 -14.31 -7.34 -6.54
C ASN A 124 -13.88 -7.80 -5.15
N LEU A 125 -13.52 -6.88 -4.25
CA LEU A 125 -12.81 -7.23 -3.02
C LEU A 125 -13.70 -7.35 -1.78
N ASP A 126 -14.99 -6.99 -1.85
CA ASP A 126 -15.97 -7.03 -0.75
C ASP A 126 -15.37 -6.75 0.66
N VAL A 127 -14.55 -5.70 0.76
CA VAL A 127 -13.74 -5.38 1.96
C VAL A 127 -14.51 -4.52 2.96
N LEU A 128 -15.38 -3.65 2.45
CA LEU A 128 -16.05 -2.62 3.23
C LEU A 128 -17.56 -2.88 3.26
N SER A 129 -18.19 -2.59 4.39
CA SER A 129 -19.65 -2.51 4.44
C SER A 129 -20.14 -1.38 3.53
N ASN A 130 -21.43 -1.39 3.15
CA ASN A 130 -22.01 -0.32 2.34
C ASN A 130 -21.86 1.06 3.00
N GLU A 131 -21.98 1.11 4.33
CA GLU A 131 -21.84 2.33 5.13
C GLU A 131 -20.38 2.83 5.11
N ASP A 132 -19.41 1.95 5.37
CA ASP A 132 -17.99 2.29 5.33
C ASP A 132 -17.56 2.76 3.94
N ARG A 133 -18.05 2.08 2.89
CA ARG A 133 -17.76 2.44 1.50
C ARG A 133 -18.28 3.84 1.18
N LEU A 134 -19.48 4.19 1.65
CA LEU A 134 -20.04 5.52 1.48
C LEU A 134 -19.20 6.57 2.22
N ALA A 135 -18.80 6.30 3.47
CA ALA A 135 -17.96 7.21 4.26
C ALA A 135 -16.60 7.47 3.58
N VAL A 136 -15.95 6.42 3.08
CA VAL A 136 -14.70 6.54 2.31
C VAL A 136 -14.91 7.35 1.03
N GLN A 137 -16.00 7.09 0.29
CA GLN A 137 -16.28 7.82 -0.95
C GLN A 137 -16.55 9.31 -0.70
N VAL A 138 -17.31 9.65 0.34
CA VAL A 138 -17.57 11.03 0.75
C VAL A 138 -16.25 11.71 1.11
N LYS A 139 -15.43 11.07 1.95
CA LYS A 139 -14.11 11.60 2.33
C LYS A 139 -13.22 11.81 1.11
N LEU A 140 -13.13 10.84 0.19
CA LEU A 140 -12.34 10.94 -1.05
C LEU A 140 -12.76 12.11 -1.95
N ASN A 141 -14.05 12.45 -1.99
CA ASN A 141 -14.56 13.56 -2.79
C ASN A 141 -14.25 14.94 -2.16
N THR A 142 -14.07 14.98 -0.84
CA THR A 142 -13.75 16.22 -0.10
C THR A 142 -12.27 16.39 0.21
N ASP A 143 -11.52 15.28 0.23
CA ASP A 143 -10.10 15.26 0.58
C ASP A 143 -9.24 15.71 -0.59
N LEU A 144 -8.08 16.27 -0.26
CA LEU A 144 -7.12 16.72 -1.27
C LEU A 144 -6.58 15.52 -2.07
N PRO A 145 -6.23 15.72 -3.35
CA PRO A 145 -5.45 14.74 -4.09
C PRO A 145 -4.14 14.44 -3.33
N PRO A 146 -3.61 13.21 -3.42
CA PRO A 146 -2.33 12.93 -2.80
C PRO A 146 -1.28 13.79 -3.49
N GLU A 147 -0.32 14.31 -2.73
CA GLU A 147 0.76 15.07 -3.32
C GLU A 147 1.48 14.22 -4.38
N SER A 148 1.95 14.86 -5.45
CA SER A 148 2.65 14.16 -6.52
C SER A 148 3.88 13.48 -5.94
N THR A 149 3.85 12.15 -5.84
CA THR A 149 5.02 11.38 -5.44
C THR A 149 6.13 11.60 -6.47
N PRO A 150 7.34 12.00 -6.06
CA PRO A 150 8.47 12.10 -6.97
C PRO A 150 8.69 10.76 -7.68
N SER A 151 9.09 10.83 -8.94
CA SER A 151 9.44 9.65 -9.72
C SER A 151 10.55 8.85 -9.04
N LEU A 152 10.61 7.54 -9.30
CA LEU A 152 11.69 6.67 -8.78
C LEU A 152 13.08 7.23 -9.11
N LEU A 153 13.23 7.85 -10.28
CA LEU A 153 14.46 8.52 -10.70
C LEU A 153 14.78 9.77 -9.87
N GLN A 154 13.77 10.60 -9.55
CA GLN A 154 13.96 11.76 -8.68
C GLN A 154 14.31 11.33 -7.26
N LEU A 155 13.64 10.31 -6.73
CA LEU A 155 13.96 9.74 -5.42
C LEU A 155 15.38 9.16 -5.39
N PHE A 156 15.81 8.48 -6.45
CA PHE A 156 17.18 7.99 -6.55
C PHE A 156 18.21 9.13 -6.56
N LYS A 157 17.93 10.24 -7.27
CA LYS A 157 18.80 11.42 -7.27
C LYS A 157 18.90 12.07 -5.89
N ILE A 158 17.78 12.19 -5.18
CA ILE A 158 17.74 12.72 -3.80
C ILE A 158 18.58 11.81 -2.90
N PHE A 159 18.34 10.50 -2.94
CA PHE A 159 19.09 9.52 -2.17
C PHE A 159 20.60 9.61 -2.42
N LEU A 160 21.04 9.68 -3.68
CA LEU A 160 22.46 9.83 -4.02
C LEU A 160 23.04 11.12 -3.44
N ASN A 161 22.33 12.24 -3.54
CA ASN A 161 22.80 13.51 -2.99
C ASN A 161 22.95 13.44 -1.46
N GLU A 162 21.98 12.86 -0.76
CA GLU A 162 21.99 12.75 0.70
C GLU A 162 23.06 11.75 1.20
N THR A 163 23.31 10.67 0.47
CA THR A 163 24.28 9.64 0.91
C THR A 163 25.72 9.86 0.42
N ILE A 164 25.93 10.68 -0.61
CA ILE A 164 27.27 10.98 -1.15
C ILE A 164 27.83 12.28 -0.57
N VAL A 165 26.99 13.29 -0.27
CA VAL A 165 27.47 14.60 0.22
C VAL A 165 27.87 14.56 1.70
N ASP A 166 27.38 13.58 2.47
CA ASP A 166 27.78 13.36 3.88
C ASP A 166 29.03 12.46 4.04
N ARG A 167 29.83 12.28 2.97
CA ARG A 167 31.14 11.61 3.00
C ARG A 167 32.25 12.49 2.45
#